data_AF-A0A2V8DPH9-F1
#
_entry.id   AF-A0A2V8DPH9-F1
#
_cell.length_a   1.000
_cell.length_b   1.000
_cell.length_c   1.000
_cell.angle_alpha   90.00
_cell.angle_beta   90.00
_cell.angle_gamma   90.00
#
_symmetry.space_group_name_H-M   'P 1'
#
loop_
_entity.id
_entity.type
_entity.pdbx_description
1 polymer ?
#
loop_
_entity_poly.entity_id
_entity_poly.type
_entity_poly.pdbx_seq_one_letter_code
_entity_poly.pdbx_strand_id
1 'polypeptide(L)'
;RAADLARTIDVATELDVLQARARFSESVDGIEPALSTDGAFELQAARHPLLIPGVGAPADSKPPVPVTLKVIPPSTVLLITGPNTGGKTVALKTAGLLALMAQAGLRIPAAHGSRLPVFRSLFADIGDEQSIDASLSTFSGHIMNIASMDRALVTPALVLLDEVGSGTDPIEGGALGVAMVDHFRRRGATLVATSHYDALKTYASTTEGVTSAAFGFDAETFAPTYRLLYGSPGRSLALEIAARLGLNPSIVAAARENVSAREAQLAEHLAKIDRDMRALEHEQRLAIKERELLEAAEVRMRQRDDALRQREETFRRRLNEELETQLRQARREIDDVIEQLKAKTTAIAETAGRQAAAVSTGDTGTARSDARAAVETIARKFLEPEAGPKGEAPIVAARLPAPGDRVVVGGLGLEAVVTSVHDGTADLDVRGKRMRASIRDLRIVDGGAPTAPARINVNVELQPRDATPADLNVIGCTVDEAIARAERFLDESLLTDQRVVRFIHGYGTGQLKRALTGFLQQHPLVARFATAPPEQGGGGVTVVELKE
;
A
#
# COMPACT_ATOMS: atom_id res chain seq x y z
N ARG A 1 -29.64 22.91 -56.72
CA ARG A 1 -30.76 22.09 -56.21
C ARG A 1 -30.35 20.66 -55.92
N ALA A 2 -30.05 19.81 -56.92
CA ALA A 2 -29.63 18.42 -56.66
C ALA A 2 -28.34 18.33 -55.81
N ALA A 3 -27.31 19.12 -56.15
CA ALA A 3 -26.07 19.20 -55.37
C ALA A 3 -26.25 19.77 -53.95
N ASP A 4 -27.27 20.61 -53.74
CA ASP A 4 -27.56 21.18 -52.42
C ASP A 4 -28.31 20.16 -51.56
N LEU A 5 -29.25 19.40 -52.16
CA LEU A 5 -29.92 18.28 -51.50
C LEU A 5 -28.94 17.17 -51.13
N ALA A 6 -27.99 16.84 -52.01
CA ALA A 6 -26.94 15.86 -51.71
C ALA A 6 -26.11 16.30 -50.50
N ARG A 7 -25.63 17.56 -50.49
CA ARG A 7 -24.93 18.11 -49.32
C ARG A 7 -25.76 18.08 -48.04
N THR A 8 -27.05 18.41 -48.12
CA THR A 8 -27.93 18.33 -46.95
C THR A 8 -28.07 16.91 -46.43
N ILE A 9 -28.18 15.92 -47.32
CA ILE A 9 -28.22 14.51 -46.93
C ILE A 9 -26.90 14.11 -46.28
N ASP A 10 -25.75 14.46 -46.85
CA ASP A 10 -24.43 14.14 -46.31
C ASP A 10 -24.27 14.69 -44.88
N VAL A 11 -24.62 15.97 -44.67
CA VAL A 11 -24.55 16.62 -43.35
C VAL A 11 -25.55 16.01 -42.36
N ALA A 12 -26.77 15.69 -42.82
CA ALA A 12 -27.77 15.04 -41.97
C ALA A 12 -27.33 13.63 -41.56
N THR A 13 -26.72 12.88 -42.47
CA THR A 13 -26.14 11.55 -42.19
C THR A 13 -24.98 11.66 -41.21
N GLU A 14 -24.07 12.63 -41.38
CA GLU A 14 -22.98 12.85 -40.42
C GLU A 14 -23.51 13.15 -39.01
N LEU A 15 -24.51 14.03 -38.90
CA LEU A 15 -25.12 14.39 -37.63
C LEU A 15 -25.85 13.20 -36.98
N ASP A 16 -26.58 12.41 -37.75
CA ASP A 16 -27.27 11.21 -37.27
C ASP A 16 -26.27 10.15 -36.77
N VAL A 17 -25.18 9.91 -37.52
CA VAL A 17 -24.10 9.01 -37.11
C VAL A 17 -23.45 9.51 -35.82
N LEU A 18 -23.10 10.79 -35.71
CA LEU A 18 -22.51 11.35 -34.49
C LEU A 18 -23.45 11.21 -33.29
N GLN A 19 -24.74 11.48 -33.47
CA GLN A 19 -25.74 11.32 -32.41
C GLN A 19 -25.92 9.86 -32.00
N ALA A 20 -25.92 8.92 -32.95
CA ALA A 20 -25.97 7.49 -32.67
C ALA A 20 -24.75 7.02 -31.86
N ARG A 21 -23.54 7.49 -32.21
CA ARG A 21 -22.31 7.20 -31.45
C ARG A 21 -22.36 7.74 -30.02
N ALA A 22 -22.87 8.95 -29.83
CA ALA A 22 -23.03 9.54 -28.50
C ALA A 22 -24.00 8.74 -27.64
N ARG A 23 -25.19 8.41 -28.16
CA ARG A 23 -26.18 7.58 -27.46
C ARG A 23 -25.66 6.19 -27.13
N PHE A 24 -24.92 5.58 -28.05
CA PHE A 24 -24.29 4.28 -27.79
C PHE A 24 -23.21 4.38 -26.71
N SER A 25 -22.43 5.46 -26.68
CA SER A 25 -21.47 5.72 -25.60
C SER A 25 -22.15 5.77 -24.23
N GLU A 26 -23.30 6.44 -24.13
CA GLU A 26 -24.07 6.53 -22.89
C GLU A 26 -24.60 5.16 -22.44
N SER A 27 -25.08 4.33 -23.38
CA SER A 27 -25.63 3.01 -23.06
C SER A 27 -24.60 2.00 -22.58
N VAL A 28 -23.33 2.16 -22.99
CA VAL A 28 -22.23 1.27 -22.58
C VAL A 28 -21.33 1.85 -21.48
N ASP A 29 -21.65 3.04 -20.95
CA ASP A 29 -20.77 3.80 -20.04
C ASP A 29 -19.34 3.95 -20.62
N GLY A 30 -19.28 4.36 -21.89
CA GLY A 30 -18.06 4.38 -22.70
C GLY A 30 -17.17 5.58 -22.42
N ILE A 31 -15.85 5.36 -22.42
CA ILE A 31 -14.82 6.41 -22.25
C ILE A 31 -14.04 6.66 -23.55
N GLU A 32 -13.37 7.82 -23.64
CA GLU A 32 -12.32 8.02 -24.68
C GLU A 32 -11.10 7.21 -24.28
N PRO A 33 -10.64 6.26 -25.10
CA PRO A 33 -9.33 5.70 -24.89
C PRO A 33 -8.25 6.70 -25.31
N ALA A 34 -7.12 6.70 -24.61
CA ALA A 34 -5.94 7.41 -25.07
C ALA A 34 -5.28 6.64 -26.24
N LEU A 35 -4.86 7.36 -27.28
CA LEU A 35 -4.10 6.74 -28.37
C LEU A 35 -2.63 6.60 -27.95
N SER A 36 -2.15 5.35 -27.90
CA SER A 36 -0.77 5.03 -27.59
C SER A 36 0.11 5.19 -28.82
N THR A 37 1.27 5.84 -28.64
CA THR A 37 2.35 5.94 -29.63
C THR A 37 3.54 5.05 -29.28
N ASP A 38 3.62 4.58 -28.03
CA ASP A 38 4.64 3.67 -27.51
C ASP A 38 4.35 2.19 -27.82
N GLY A 39 3.17 1.86 -28.36
CA GLY A 39 2.75 0.48 -28.65
C GLY A 39 2.08 -0.23 -27.47
N ALA A 40 1.79 0.50 -26.38
CA ALA A 40 1.08 -0.02 -25.23
C ALA A 40 -0.41 -0.26 -25.55
N PHE A 41 -0.86 -1.49 -25.32
CA PHE A 41 -2.26 -1.89 -25.41
C PHE A 41 -2.78 -2.26 -24.03
N GLU A 42 -3.55 -1.35 -23.44
CA GLU A 42 -4.08 -1.46 -22.08
C GLU A 42 -5.57 -1.13 -22.05
N LEU A 43 -6.37 -2.10 -21.67
CA LEU A 43 -7.80 -1.95 -21.43
C LEU A 43 -8.06 -2.18 -19.95
N GLN A 44 -8.32 -1.12 -19.19
CA GLN A 44 -8.59 -1.19 -17.75
C GLN A 44 -10.06 -1.50 -17.52
N ALA A 45 -10.38 -2.52 -16.71
CA ALA A 45 -11.76 -2.87 -16.35
C ALA A 45 -12.74 -2.90 -17.54
N ALA A 46 -12.28 -3.41 -18.68
CA ALA A 46 -13.05 -3.50 -19.91
C ALA A 46 -14.20 -4.49 -19.80
N ARG A 47 -15.30 -4.17 -20.47
CA ARG A 47 -16.51 -5.01 -20.51
C ARG A 47 -16.82 -5.33 -21.96
N HIS A 48 -17.27 -6.56 -22.21
CA HIS A 48 -17.73 -6.93 -23.54
C HIS A 48 -19.07 -6.21 -23.84
N PRO A 49 -19.18 -5.34 -24.87
CA PRO A 49 -20.38 -4.53 -25.11
C PRO A 49 -21.66 -5.37 -25.25
N LEU A 50 -21.57 -6.52 -25.94
CA LEU A 50 -22.72 -7.41 -26.15
C LEU A 50 -23.19 -8.14 -24.88
N LEU A 51 -22.41 -8.12 -23.81
CA LEU A 51 -22.81 -8.70 -22.52
C LEU A 51 -23.42 -7.65 -21.58
N ILE A 52 -23.48 -6.38 -21.98
CA ILE A 52 -24.05 -5.30 -21.18
C ILE A 52 -25.59 -5.38 -21.25
N PRO A 53 -26.29 -5.40 -20.10
CA PRO A 53 -27.76 -5.40 -20.06
C PRO A 53 -28.34 -4.16 -20.76
N GLY A 54 -29.34 -4.37 -21.61
CA GLY A 54 -29.98 -3.30 -22.38
C GLY A 54 -29.22 -2.89 -23.65
N VAL A 55 -28.04 -3.46 -23.90
CA VAL A 55 -27.27 -3.26 -25.14
C VAL A 55 -27.30 -4.53 -25.99
N GLY A 56 -26.68 -5.61 -25.50
CA GLY A 56 -26.69 -6.91 -26.17
C GLY A 56 -27.29 -8.03 -25.32
N ALA A 57 -27.27 -7.88 -23.99
CA ALA A 57 -27.90 -8.82 -23.08
C ALA A 57 -29.29 -8.31 -22.65
N PRO A 58 -30.24 -9.20 -22.32
CA PRO A 58 -31.53 -8.83 -21.74
C PRO A 58 -31.35 -7.89 -20.53
N ALA A 59 -32.26 -6.92 -20.36
CA ALA A 59 -32.17 -5.91 -19.29
C ALA A 59 -32.06 -6.51 -17.88
N ASP A 60 -32.62 -7.70 -17.65
CA ASP A 60 -32.58 -8.40 -16.37
C ASP A 60 -31.29 -9.21 -16.14
N SER A 61 -30.34 -9.16 -17.08
CA SER A 61 -29.09 -9.90 -16.97
C SER A 61 -28.16 -9.29 -15.93
N LYS A 62 -27.35 -10.13 -15.28
CA LYS A 62 -26.27 -9.63 -14.40
C LYS A 62 -25.25 -8.85 -15.24
N PRO A 63 -24.72 -7.72 -14.72
CA PRO A 63 -23.70 -6.96 -15.42
C PRO A 63 -22.44 -7.82 -15.62
N PRO A 64 -21.75 -7.68 -16.77
CA PRO A 64 -20.55 -8.46 -17.06
C PRO A 64 -19.43 -8.07 -16.10
N VAL A 65 -18.65 -9.07 -15.68
CA VAL A 65 -17.48 -8.84 -14.83
C VAL A 65 -16.39 -8.17 -15.67
N PRO A 66 -15.83 -7.02 -15.24
CA PRO A 66 -14.83 -6.30 -16.01
C PRO A 66 -13.47 -7.04 -16.00
N VAL A 67 -12.77 -6.99 -17.13
CA VAL A 67 -11.45 -7.61 -17.33
C VAL A 67 -10.40 -6.54 -17.64
N THR A 68 -9.21 -6.67 -17.04
CA THR A 68 -8.09 -5.78 -17.35
C THR A 68 -7.07 -6.51 -18.23
N LEU A 69 -6.88 -6.02 -19.45
CA LEU A 69 -5.98 -6.58 -20.47
C LEU A 69 -4.80 -5.63 -20.66
N LYS A 70 -3.56 -6.13 -20.52
CA LYS A 70 -2.35 -5.33 -20.62
C LYS A 70 -1.30 -6.05 -21.46
N VAL A 71 -0.86 -5.37 -22.51
CA VAL A 71 0.32 -5.70 -23.31
C VAL A 71 1.16 -4.42 -23.37
N ILE A 72 2.20 -4.38 -22.56
CA ILE A 72 3.03 -3.18 -22.37
C ILE A 72 4.46 -3.52 -22.81
N PRO A 73 5.05 -2.76 -23.75
CA PRO A 73 6.45 -2.93 -24.15
C PRO A 73 7.39 -2.96 -22.93
N PRO A 74 8.42 -3.83 -22.92
CA PRO A 74 8.91 -4.65 -24.04
C PRO A 74 8.05 -5.88 -24.35
N SER A 75 7.03 -6.18 -23.53
CA SER A 75 6.10 -7.28 -23.81
C SER A 75 5.15 -6.94 -24.94
N THR A 76 5.13 -7.78 -25.97
CA THR A 76 4.21 -7.68 -27.10
C THR A 76 3.21 -8.83 -27.16
N VAL A 77 3.37 -9.84 -26.30
CA VAL A 77 2.49 -11.01 -26.21
C VAL A 77 1.85 -11.11 -24.84
N LEU A 78 0.53 -11.28 -24.80
CA LEU A 78 -0.22 -11.73 -23.63
C LEU A 78 -0.76 -13.13 -23.89
N LEU A 79 -0.27 -14.10 -23.13
CA LEU A 79 -0.71 -15.49 -23.18
C LEU A 79 -1.63 -15.79 -22.00
N ILE A 80 -2.90 -16.08 -22.29
CA ILE A 80 -3.94 -16.35 -21.30
C ILE A 80 -4.14 -17.86 -21.17
N THR A 81 -3.87 -18.39 -19.98
CA THR A 81 -3.93 -19.81 -19.67
C THR A 81 -5.05 -20.13 -18.69
N GLY A 82 -5.53 -21.39 -18.69
CA GLY A 82 -6.57 -21.87 -17.77
C GLY A 82 -7.67 -22.67 -18.49
N PRO A 83 -8.64 -23.22 -17.75
CA PRO A 83 -9.73 -24.02 -18.33
C PRO A 83 -10.69 -23.16 -19.17
N ASN A 84 -11.37 -23.76 -20.14
CA ASN A 84 -12.22 -23.06 -21.12
C ASN A 84 -13.42 -22.33 -20.49
N THR A 85 -13.87 -22.77 -19.33
CA THR A 85 -14.93 -22.12 -18.53
C THR A 85 -14.50 -20.79 -17.87
N GLY A 86 -13.24 -20.36 -18.02
CA GLY A 86 -12.67 -19.18 -17.35
C GLY A 86 -12.93 -17.82 -18.01
N GLY A 87 -13.50 -17.77 -19.22
CA GLY A 87 -13.78 -16.51 -19.93
C GLY A 87 -12.65 -16.04 -20.88
N LYS A 88 -11.71 -16.92 -21.25
CA LYS A 88 -10.59 -16.67 -22.18
C LYS A 88 -11.05 -16.11 -23.52
N THR A 89 -11.94 -16.82 -24.20
CA THR A 89 -12.52 -16.40 -25.48
C THR A 89 -13.24 -15.06 -25.38
N VAL A 90 -13.97 -14.81 -24.29
CA VAL A 90 -14.67 -13.53 -24.07
C VAL A 90 -13.68 -12.39 -23.90
N ALA A 91 -12.61 -12.58 -23.13
CA ALA A 91 -11.56 -11.58 -22.98
C ALA A 91 -10.85 -11.30 -24.31
N LEU A 92 -10.59 -12.33 -25.11
CA LEU A 92 -10.01 -12.20 -26.45
C LEU A 92 -10.92 -11.40 -27.39
N LYS A 93 -12.21 -11.75 -27.46
CA LYS A 93 -13.23 -10.99 -28.22
C LYS A 93 -13.36 -9.56 -27.73
N THR A 94 -13.28 -9.33 -26.42
CA THR A 94 -13.30 -7.98 -25.82
C THR A 94 -12.10 -7.16 -26.31
N ALA A 95 -10.89 -7.73 -26.31
CA ALA A 95 -9.68 -7.04 -26.79
C ALA A 95 -9.83 -6.53 -28.23
N GLY A 96 -10.25 -7.42 -29.14
CA GLY A 96 -10.44 -7.09 -30.55
C GLY A 96 -11.57 -6.11 -30.80
N LEU A 97 -12.73 -6.35 -30.18
CA LEU A 97 -13.91 -5.52 -30.41
C LEU A 97 -13.69 -4.08 -29.90
N LEU A 98 -13.09 -3.91 -28.72
CA LEU A 98 -12.81 -2.57 -28.18
C LEU A 98 -11.76 -1.84 -29.04
N ALA A 99 -10.77 -2.55 -29.59
CA ALA A 99 -9.82 -1.96 -30.52
C ALA A 99 -10.51 -1.45 -31.80
N LEU A 100 -11.41 -2.25 -32.40
CA LEU A 100 -12.20 -1.84 -33.56
C LEU A 100 -13.12 -0.66 -33.25
N MET A 101 -13.79 -0.68 -32.09
CA MET A 101 -14.66 0.40 -31.64
C MET A 101 -13.92 1.72 -31.54
N ALA A 102 -12.76 1.73 -30.87
CA ALA A 102 -11.94 2.92 -30.74
C ALA A 102 -11.51 3.48 -32.12
N GLN A 103 -11.08 2.62 -33.05
CA GLN A 103 -10.69 3.06 -34.41
C GLN A 103 -11.88 3.50 -35.27
N ALA A 104 -13.10 3.04 -34.97
CA ALA A 104 -14.32 3.53 -35.58
C ALA A 104 -14.77 4.89 -35.01
N GLY A 105 -14.05 5.45 -34.03
CA GLY A 105 -14.41 6.68 -33.33
C GLY A 105 -15.55 6.48 -32.32
N LEU A 106 -15.74 5.25 -31.82
CA LEU A 106 -16.64 4.95 -30.73
C LEU A 106 -15.91 5.03 -29.40
N ARG A 107 -16.62 5.49 -28.37
CA ARG A 107 -16.19 5.37 -26.98
C ARG A 107 -16.27 3.90 -26.55
N ILE A 108 -15.34 3.46 -25.70
CA ILE A 108 -15.22 2.04 -25.33
C ILE A 108 -15.68 1.79 -23.88
N PRO A 109 -16.36 0.67 -23.58
CA PRO A 109 -16.76 0.32 -22.23
C PRO A 109 -15.57 -0.20 -21.41
N ALA A 110 -14.78 0.74 -20.91
CA ALA A 110 -13.60 0.50 -20.09
C ALA A 110 -13.43 1.63 -19.07
N ALA A 111 -12.55 1.45 -18.10
CA ALA A 111 -12.20 2.49 -17.14
C ALA A 111 -11.19 3.50 -17.73
N HIS A 112 -11.13 4.68 -17.12
CA HIS A 112 -10.09 5.67 -17.38
C HIS A 112 -8.69 5.08 -17.21
N GLY A 113 -7.75 5.57 -18.02
CA GLY A 113 -6.40 5.01 -18.12
C GLY A 113 -6.26 3.90 -19.16
N SER A 114 -7.34 3.52 -19.84
CA SER A 114 -7.26 2.64 -21.02
C SER A 114 -6.60 3.37 -22.19
N ARG A 115 -5.64 2.71 -22.83
CA ARG A 115 -4.90 3.22 -23.99
C ARG A 115 -4.63 2.12 -25.01
N LEU A 116 -4.63 2.47 -26.29
CA LEU A 116 -4.32 1.50 -27.34
C LEU A 116 -3.68 2.17 -28.56
N PRO A 117 -2.83 1.45 -29.31
CA PRO A 117 -2.28 1.97 -30.55
C PRO A 117 -3.33 1.92 -31.68
N VAL A 118 -3.07 2.66 -32.75
CA VAL A 118 -3.82 2.52 -34.00
C VAL A 118 -3.22 1.36 -34.80
N PHE A 119 -3.92 0.24 -34.83
CA PHE A 119 -3.58 -0.96 -35.57
C PHE A 119 -3.95 -0.82 -37.05
N ARG A 120 -2.97 -1.06 -37.93
CA ARG A 120 -3.16 -1.13 -39.38
C ARG A 120 -3.80 -2.43 -39.83
N SER A 121 -3.57 -3.50 -39.07
CA SER A 121 -4.20 -4.79 -39.32
C SER A 121 -4.63 -5.43 -38.00
N LEU A 122 -5.85 -5.97 -37.97
CA LEU A 122 -6.40 -6.70 -36.83
C LEU A 122 -6.89 -8.06 -37.33
N PHE A 123 -6.34 -9.13 -36.76
CA PHE A 123 -6.64 -10.50 -37.13
C PHE A 123 -7.15 -11.29 -35.93
N ALA A 124 -8.06 -12.21 -36.19
CA ALA A 124 -8.65 -13.07 -35.17
C ALA A 124 -8.85 -14.47 -35.71
N ASP A 125 -8.29 -15.46 -35.01
CA ASP A 125 -8.59 -16.88 -35.16
C ASP A 125 -9.33 -17.33 -33.90
N ILE A 126 -10.66 -17.30 -33.95
CA ILE A 126 -11.54 -17.56 -32.81
C ILE A 126 -12.69 -18.44 -33.31
N GLY A 127 -12.73 -19.72 -32.91
CA GLY A 127 -13.70 -20.70 -33.42
C GLY A 127 -14.24 -21.64 -32.33
N ASP A 128 -15.41 -22.22 -32.58
CA ASP A 128 -16.03 -23.25 -31.74
C ASP A 128 -15.73 -24.65 -32.31
N GLU A 129 -15.04 -25.49 -31.54
CA GLU A 129 -14.64 -26.86 -31.93
C GLU A 129 -15.82 -27.87 -31.96
N GLN A 130 -17.08 -27.45 -31.80
CA GLN A 130 -18.20 -28.36 -31.48
C GLN A 130 -19.05 -28.86 -32.65
N SER A 131 -18.76 -28.52 -33.92
CA SER A 131 -19.52 -29.08 -35.06
C SER A 131 -18.91 -30.38 -35.57
N ILE A 132 -19.63 -31.49 -35.40
CA ILE A 132 -19.22 -32.87 -35.73
C ILE A 132 -18.91 -33.06 -37.24
N ASP A 133 -19.52 -32.27 -38.13
CA ASP A 133 -19.24 -32.29 -39.58
C ASP A 133 -17.90 -31.61 -39.95
N ALA A 134 -17.26 -30.89 -39.03
CA ALA A 134 -16.09 -30.04 -39.31
C ALA A 134 -14.77 -30.57 -38.72
N SER A 135 -14.75 -31.71 -38.01
CA SER A 135 -13.59 -32.13 -37.20
C SER A 135 -12.30 -32.42 -37.99
N LEU A 136 -12.35 -32.66 -39.31
CA LEU A 136 -11.18 -32.72 -40.21
C LEU A 136 -10.86 -31.36 -40.88
N SER A 137 -11.84 -30.47 -40.93
CA SER A 137 -11.79 -29.16 -41.60
C SER A 137 -11.45 -28.01 -40.62
N THR A 138 -11.46 -28.23 -39.31
CA THR A 138 -11.18 -27.22 -38.28
C THR A 138 -9.68 -26.97 -38.12
N PHE A 139 -8.86 -27.99 -37.84
CA PHE A 139 -7.40 -27.79 -37.71
C PHE A 139 -6.80 -27.21 -39.00
N SER A 140 -7.07 -27.83 -40.15
CA SER A 140 -6.62 -27.30 -41.44
C SER A 140 -7.16 -25.90 -41.72
N GLY A 141 -8.39 -25.61 -41.31
CA GLY A 141 -9.00 -24.27 -41.40
C GLY A 141 -8.26 -23.23 -40.56
N HIS A 142 -7.94 -23.54 -39.30
CA HIS A 142 -7.13 -22.68 -38.42
C HIS A 142 -5.76 -22.40 -39.02
N ILE A 143 -5.07 -23.43 -39.52
CA ILE A 143 -3.76 -23.26 -40.18
C ILE A 143 -3.88 -22.39 -41.44
N MET A 144 -4.88 -22.61 -42.28
CA MET A 144 -5.11 -21.79 -43.48
C MET A 144 -5.43 -20.33 -43.11
N ASN A 145 -6.22 -20.11 -42.06
CA ASN A 145 -6.57 -18.80 -41.55
C ASN A 145 -5.30 -18.08 -41.06
N ILE A 146 -4.51 -18.71 -40.20
CA ILE A 146 -3.25 -18.15 -39.69
C ILE A 146 -2.25 -17.87 -40.83
N ALA A 147 -2.13 -18.76 -41.81
CA ALA A 147 -1.30 -18.53 -42.99
C ALA A 147 -1.79 -17.37 -43.87
N SER A 148 -3.10 -17.07 -43.86
CA SER A 148 -3.65 -15.88 -44.53
C SER A 148 -3.33 -14.61 -43.75
N MET A 149 -3.42 -14.64 -42.42
CA MET A 149 -3.07 -13.53 -41.54
C MET A 149 -1.60 -13.13 -41.70
N ASP A 150 -0.69 -14.11 -41.70
CA ASP A 150 0.75 -13.86 -41.85
C ASP A 150 1.11 -13.15 -43.17
N ARG A 151 0.44 -13.54 -44.26
CA ARG A 151 0.63 -12.92 -45.58
C ARG A 151 0.11 -11.49 -45.63
N ALA A 152 -0.98 -11.18 -44.91
CA ALA A 152 -1.60 -9.87 -44.89
C ALA A 152 -1.10 -8.95 -43.75
N LEU A 153 -0.18 -9.42 -42.90
CA LEU A 153 0.24 -8.73 -41.69
C LEU A 153 0.95 -7.39 -41.96
N VAL A 154 0.42 -6.30 -41.41
CA VAL A 154 1.01 -4.95 -41.50
C VAL A 154 1.08 -4.33 -40.10
N THR A 155 2.28 -4.03 -39.62
CA THR A 155 2.47 -3.43 -38.29
C THR A 155 2.19 -1.92 -38.28
N PRO A 156 1.68 -1.36 -37.16
CA PRO A 156 1.26 -2.03 -35.92
C PRO A 156 0.07 -2.95 -36.13
N ALA A 157 0.14 -4.18 -35.61
CA ALA A 157 -0.88 -5.21 -35.84
C ALA A 157 -1.36 -5.80 -34.50
N LEU A 158 -2.66 -6.10 -34.41
CA LEU A 158 -3.23 -6.88 -33.32
C LEU A 158 -3.62 -8.26 -33.85
N VAL A 159 -3.06 -9.31 -33.26
CA VAL A 159 -3.38 -10.69 -33.61
C VAL A 159 -4.01 -11.36 -32.39
N LEU A 160 -5.14 -12.03 -32.60
CA LEU A 160 -5.92 -12.70 -31.57
C LEU A 160 -6.00 -14.19 -31.92
N LEU A 161 -5.46 -15.05 -31.07
CA LEU A 161 -5.46 -16.50 -31.30
C LEU A 161 -6.15 -17.21 -30.14
N ASP A 162 -7.26 -17.89 -30.40
CA ASP A 162 -7.92 -18.73 -29.40
C ASP A 162 -7.42 -20.18 -29.50
N GLU A 163 -7.14 -20.79 -28.35
CA GLU A 163 -6.70 -22.18 -28.23
C GLU A 163 -5.57 -22.58 -29.20
N VAL A 164 -4.52 -21.75 -29.26
CA VAL A 164 -3.45 -21.93 -30.25
C VAL A 164 -2.81 -23.33 -30.16
N GLY A 165 -2.78 -24.02 -31.30
CA GLY A 165 -2.25 -25.38 -31.43
C GLY A 165 -3.24 -26.50 -31.10
N SER A 166 -4.51 -26.20 -30.79
CA SER A 166 -5.53 -27.22 -30.51
C SER A 166 -5.90 -28.06 -31.73
N GLY A 167 -6.62 -29.16 -31.52
CA GLY A 167 -7.11 -30.03 -32.59
C GLY A 167 -6.10 -31.05 -33.15
N THR A 168 -4.95 -31.23 -32.50
CA THR A 168 -3.94 -32.25 -32.84
C THR A 168 -3.36 -32.92 -31.59
N ASP A 169 -2.35 -33.79 -31.76
CA ASP A 169 -1.59 -34.39 -30.66
C ASP A 169 -1.07 -33.30 -29.69
N PRO A 170 -1.24 -33.44 -28.37
CA PRO A 170 -0.86 -32.40 -27.42
C PRO A 170 0.62 -31.97 -27.47
N ILE A 171 1.53 -32.87 -27.82
CA ILE A 171 2.97 -32.57 -27.90
C ILE A 171 3.23 -31.76 -29.17
N GLU A 172 2.73 -32.23 -30.31
CA GLU A 172 2.89 -31.53 -31.59
C GLU A 172 2.15 -30.18 -31.61
N GLY A 173 0.92 -30.14 -31.10
CA GLY A 173 0.09 -28.95 -30.99
C GLY A 173 0.70 -27.89 -30.09
N GLY A 174 1.24 -28.30 -28.94
CA GLY A 174 1.99 -27.40 -28.05
C GLY A 174 3.23 -26.80 -28.73
N ALA A 175 4.02 -27.61 -29.43
CA ALA A 175 5.21 -27.15 -30.15
C ALA A 175 4.85 -26.19 -31.30
N LEU A 176 3.82 -26.52 -32.08
CA LEU A 176 3.33 -25.69 -33.16
C LEU A 176 2.79 -24.35 -32.63
N GLY A 177 2.02 -24.37 -31.54
CA GLY A 177 1.48 -23.16 -30.94
C GLY A 177 2.57 -22.22 -30.42
N VAL A 178 3.63 -22.74 -29.80
CA VAL A 178 4.82 -21.95 -29.44
C VAL A 178 5.44 -21.29 -30.68
N ALA A 179 5.65 -22.07 -31.75
CA ALA A 179 6.25 -21.55 -32.98
C ALA A 179 5.40 -20.45 -33.65
N MET A 180 4.08 -20.62 -33.66
CA MET A 180 3.15 -19.62 -34.21
C MET A 180 3.18 -18.31 -33.40
N VAL A 181 3.09 -18.40 -32.08
CA VAL A 181 3.14 -17.24 -31.18
C VAL A 181 4.48 -16.51 -31.32
N ASP A 182 5.59 -17.24 -31.32
CA ASP A 182 6.95 -16.68 -31.48
C ASP A 182 7.14 -16.01 -32.84
N HIS A 183 6.59 -16.60 -33.91
CA HIS A 183 6.62 -16.03 -35.25
C HIS A 183 5.97 -14.64 -35.32
N PHE A 184 4.73 -14.50 -34.86
CA PHE A 184 4.06 -13.19 -34.84
C PHE A 184 4.74 -12.20 -33.90
N ARG A 185 5.27 -12.65 -32.74
CA ARG A 185 6.05 -11.81 -31.83
C ARG A 185 7.26 -11.21 -32.54
N ARG A 186 8.06 -12.03 -33.23
CA ARG A 186 9.28 -11.58 -33.94
C ARG A 186 8.97 -10.62 -35.09
N ARG A 187 7.78 -10.72 -35.69
CA ARG A 187 7.29 -9.77 -36.69
C ARG A 187 6.84 -8.43 -36.10
N GLY A 188 6.84 -8.28 -34.77
CA GLY A 188 6.47 -7.05 -34.07
C GLY A 188 4.95 -6.83 -33.94
N ALA A 189 4.15 -7.90 -34.04
CA ALA A 189 2.72 -7.82 -33.76
C ALA A 189 2.45 -7.80 -32.25
N THR A 190 1.41 -7.07 -31.85
CA THR A 190 0.78 -7.22 -30.53
C THR A 190 -0.10 -8.47 -30.58
N LEU A 191 0.15 -9.44 -29.71
CA LEU A 191 -0.55 -10.71 -29.70
C LEU A 191 -1.29 -10.91 -28.38
N VAL A 192 -2.55 -11.32 -28.46
CA VAL A 192 -3.27 -11.92 -27.33
C VAL A 192 -3.63 -13.33 -27.74
N ALA A 193 -3.11 -14.32 -27.01
CA ALA A 193 -3.32 -15.72 -27.33
C ALA A 193 -3.89 -16.46 -26.12
N THR A 194 -4.71 -17.48 -26.34
CA THR A 194 -5.17 -18.38 -25.29
C THR A 194 -4.67 -19.80 -25.54
N SER A 195 -4.37 -20.55 -24.48
CA SER A 195 -3.96 -21.95 -24.60
C SER A 195 -4.22 -22.73 -23.32
N HIS A 196 -4.31 -24.04 -23.44
CA HIS A 196 -4.34 -24.98 -22.32
C HIS A 196 -3.07 -25.85 -22.24
N TYR A 197 -2.16 -25.76 -23.23
CA TYR A 197 -0.94 -26.57 -23.29
C TYR A 197 0.18 -26.09 -22.36
N ASP A 198 0.90 -27.04 -21.76
CA ASP A 198 2.01 -26.76 -20.86
C ASP A 198 3.26 -26.22 -21.58
N ALA A 199 3.45 -26.58 -22.85
CA ALA A 199 4.52 -26.01 -23.69
C ALA A 199 4.41 -24.48 -23.79
N LEU A 200 3.18 -23.98 -23.96
CA LEU A 200 2.87 -22.55 -24.03
C LEU A 200 3.08 -21.85 -22.68
N LYS A 201 2.69 -22.48 -21.57
CA LYS A 201 2.98 -21.97 -20.21
C LYS A 201 4.48 -21.83 -19.97
N THR A 202 5.25 -22.84 -20.36
CA THR A 202 6.73 -22.85 -20.23
C THR A 202 7.38 -21.79 -21.10
N TYR A 203 6.89 -21.62 -22.32
CA TYR A 203 7.36 -20.56 -23.22
C TYR A 203 7.12 -19.17 -22.62
N ALA A 204 5.95 -18.93 -22.04
CA ALA A 204 5.63 -17.63 -21.43
C ALA A 204 6.42 -17.33 -20.14
N SER A 205 6.93 -18.34 -19.43
CA SER A 205 7.77 -18.12 -18.24
C SER A 205 9.26 -17.96 -18.56
N THR A 206 9.72 -18.47 -19.71
CA THR A 206 11.14 -18.49 -20.07
C THR A 206 11.52 -17.45 -21.13
N THR A 207 10.54 -16.82 -21.78
CA THR A 207 10.79 -15.94 -22.93
C THR A 207 10.52 -14.48 -22.62
N GLU A 208 11.54 -13.63 -22.80
CA GLU A 208 11.38 -12.18 -22.69
C GLU A 208 10.39 -11.63 -23.72
N GLY A 209 9.64 -10.60 -23.32
CA GLY A 209 8.61 -9.98 -24.16
C GLY A 209 7.30 -10.77 -24.25
N VAL A 210 7.16 -11.85 -23.47
CA VAL A 210 5.93 -12.63 -23.33
C VAL A 210 5.40 -12.51 -21.90
N THR A 211 4.15 -12.11 -21.76
CA THR A 211 3.48 -12.00 -20.46
C THR A 211 2.47 -13.12 -20.30
N SER A 212 2.63 -13.94 -19.27
CA SER A 212 1.64 -14.94 -18.88
C SER A 212 0.54 -14.32 -18.03
N ALA A 213 -0.71 -14.70 -18.27
CA ALA A 213 -1.82 -14.43 -17.39
C ALA A 213 -2.75 -15.65 -17.28
N ALA A 214 -3.50 -15.72 -16.19
CA ALA A 214 -4.52 -16.74 -16.00
C ALA A 214 -5.75 -16.18 -15.28
N PHE A 215 -6.92 -16.77 -15.52
CA PHE A 215 -8.10 -16.38 -14.75
C PHE A 215 -8.02 -16.91 -13.33
N GLY A 216 -8.27 -16.02 -12.36
CA GLY A 216 -8.33 -16.38 -10.95
C GLY A 216 -9.60 -17.19 -10.63
N PHE A 217 -9.47 -18.10 -9.67
CA PHE A 217 -10.57 -18.89 -9.12
C PHE A 217 -10.71 -18.65 -7.62
N ASP A 218 -11.96 -18.60 -7.18
CA ASP A 218 -12.29 -18.58 -5.76
C ASP A 218 -11.86 -19.90 -5.10
N ALA A 219 -11.18 -19.82 -3.96
CA ALA A 219 -10.53 -20.98 -3.35
C ALA A 219 -11.53 -21.96 -2.69
N GLU A 220 -12.71 -21.48 -2.32
CA GLU A 220 -13.73 -22.29 -1.62
C GLU A 220 -14.75 -22.84 -2.61
N THR A 221 -15.20 -21.99 -3.54
CA THR A 221 -16.27 -22.32 -4.48
C THR A 221 -15.76 -22.79 -5.84
N PHE A 222 -14.46 -22.62 -6.13
CA PHE A 222 -13.86 -22.84 -7.46
C PHE A 222 -14.58 -22.07 -8.58
N ALA A 223 -15.28 -20.99 -8.23
CA ALA A 223 -15.93 -20.13 -9.22
C ALA A 223 -14.89 -19.29 -9.96
N PRO A 224 -15.03 -19.12 -11.29
CA PRO A 224 -14.20 -18.17 -12.01
C PRO A 224 -14.46 -16.76 -11.48
N THR A 225 -13.40 -16.07 -11.05
CA THR A 225 -13.48 -14.67 -10.63
C THR A 225 -13.50 -13.70 -11.82
N TYR A 226 -13.22 -14.23 -13.02
CA TYR A 226 -13.05 -13.49 -14.27
C TYR A 226 -12.00 -12.36 -14.21
N ARG A 227 -11.10 -12.42 -13.22
CA ARG A 227 -9.95 -11.51 -13.09
C ARG A 227 -8.70 -12.19 -13.62
N LEU A 228 -7.93 -11.48 -14.44
CA LEU A 228 -6.64 -11.93 -14.92
C LEU A 228 -5.57 -11.67 -13.86
N LEU A 229 -4.90 -12.74 -13.45
CA LEU A 229 -3.71 -12.74 -12.61
C LEU A 229 -2.50 -12.81 -13.53
N TYR A 230 -1.64 -11.79 -13.49
CA TYR A 230 -0.46 -11.69 -14.33
C TYR A 230 0.75 -12.36 -13.67
N GLY A 231 1.63 -12.96 -14.46
CA GLY A 231 2.89 -13.55 -13.99
C GLY A 231 2.78 -14.97 -13.42
N SER A 232 1.58 -15.55 -13.36
CA SER A 232 1.38 -16.93 -12.89
C SER A 232 0.74 -17.79 -13.99
N PRO A 233 1.31 -18.96 -14.33
CA PRO A 233 0.62 -19.94 -15.17
C PRO A 233 -0.54 -20.54 -14.37
N GLY A 234 -1.76 -20.45 -14.92
CA GLY A 234 -2.98 -20.88 -14.22
C GLY A 234 -2.96 -22.36 -13.84
N ARG A 235 -3.60 -22.70 -12.71
CA ARG A 235 -3.78 -24.10 -12.27
C ARG A 235 -4.74 -24.83 -13.22
N SER A 236 -4.42 -26.08 -13.54
CA SER A 236 -5.36 -27.00 -14.19
C SER A 236 -6.40 -27.46 -13.17
N LEU A 237 -7.59 -26.84 -13.16
CA LEU A 237 -8.67 -27.10 -12.18
C LEU A 237 -9.76 -28.05 -12.72
N ALA A 238 -9.43 -28.87 -13.71
CA ALA A 238 -10.42 -29.67 -14.42
C ALA A 238 -11.18 -30.64 -13.48
N LEU A 239 -10.49 -31.24 -12.52
CA LEU A 239 -11.08 -32.20 -11.58
C LEU A 239 -11.98 -31.51 -10.53
N GLU A 240 -11.58 -30.33 -10.04
CA GLU A 240 -12.37 -29.52 -9.12
C GLU A 240 -13.65 -29.01 -9.79
N ILE A 241 -13.56 -28.58 -11.05
CA ILE A 241 -14.71 -28.16 -11.86
C ILE A 241 -15.64 -29.36 -12.09
N ALA A 242 -15.10 -30.53 -12.46
CA ALA A 242 -15.90 -31.73 -12.66
C ALA A 242 -16.65 -32.15 -11.39
N ALA A 243 -15.99 -32.12 -10.23
CA ALA A 243 -16.62 -32.38 -8.94
C ALA A 243 -17.78 -31.41 -8.66
N ARG A 244 -17.58 -30.11 -8.93
CA ARG A 244 -18.61 -29.08 -8.77
C ARG A 244 -19.79 -29.26 -9.73
N LEU A 245 -19.54 -29.69 -10.96
CA LEU A 245 -20.58 -29.99 -11.95
C LEU A 245 -21.40 -31.25 -11.60
N GLY A 246 -21.10 -31.90 -10.47
CA GLY A 246 -21.85 -33.04 -9.95
C GLY A 246 -21.29 -34.40 -10.36
N LEU A 247 -20.04 -34.46 -10.84
CA LEU A 247 -19.39 -35.75 -11.13
C LEU A 247 -19.23 -36.56 -9.84
N ASN A 248 -19.50 -37.86 -9.92
CA ASN A 248 -19.45 -38.74 -8.75
C ASN A 248 -18.08 -38.65 -8.04
N PRO A 249 -18.04 -38.44 -6.71
CA PRO A 249 -16.79 -38.35 -5.95
C PRO A 249 -15.83 -39.52 -6.17
N SER A 250 -16.34 -40.73 -6.41
CA SER A 250 -15.50 -41.90 -6.67
C SER A 250 -14.72 -41.79 -7.99
N ILE A 251 -15.33 -41.20 -9.03
CA ILE A 251 -14.68 -40.97 -10.33
C ILE A 251 -13.61 -39.88 -10.18
N VAL A 252 -13.90 -38.82 -9.44
CA VAL A 252 -12.92 -37.75 -9.17
C VAL A 252 -11.74 -38.28 -8.37
N ALA A 253 -11.99 -39.13 -7.36
CA ALA A 253 -10.93 -39.77 -6.58
C ALA A 253 -10.05 -40.68 -7.45
N ALA A 254 -10.66 -41.55 -8.28
CA ALA A 254 -9.92 -42.38 -9.20
C ALA A 254 -9.11 -41.55 -10.23
N ALA A 255 -9.68 -40.45 -10.73
CA ALA A 255 -8.96 -39.55 -11.64
C ALA A 255 -7.74 -38.91 -10.97
N ARG A 256 -7.82 -38.55 -9.69
CA ARG A 256 -6.68 -38.01 -8.92
C ARG A 256 -5.57 -39.03 -8.73
N GLU A 257 -5.90 -40.31 -8.55
CA GLU A 257 -4.92 -41.39 -8.43
C GLU A 257 -4.18 -41.67 -9.76
N ASN A 258 -4.79 -41.33 -10.90
CA ASN A 258 -4.20 -41.49 -12.23
C ASN A 258 -3.33 -40.29 -12.67
N VAL A 259 -3.34 -39.19 -11.92
CA VAL A 259 -2.40 -38.08 -12.17
C VAL A 259 -1.01 -38.50 -11.72
N SER A 260 0.01 -38.30 -12.58
CA SER A 260 1.37 -38.73 -12.23
C SER A 260 1.89 -38.00 -10.99
N ALA A 261 2.74 -38.67 -10.20
CA ALA A 261 3.32 -38.08 -8.99
C ALA A 261 4.04 -36.73 -9.26
N ARG A 262 4.64 -36.60 -10.45
CA ARG A 262 5.32 -35.38 -10.90
C ARG A 262 4.32 -34.23 -11.17
N GLU A 263 3.18 -34.52 -11.80
CA GLU A 263 2.13 -33.54 -12.04
C GLU A 263 1.45 -33.11 -10.74
N ALA A 264 1.25 -34.04 -9.80
CA ALA A 264 0.72 -33.75 -8.48
C ALA A 264 1.64 -32.80 -7.70
N GLN A 265 2.96 -33.07 -7.69
CA GLN A 265 3.95 -32.21 -7.04
C GLN A 265 4.03 -30.81 -7.69
N LEU A 266 3.98 -30.74 -9.03
CA LEU A 266 3.94 -29.46 -9.75
C LEU A 266 2.67 -28.67 -9.42
N ALA A 267 1.52 -29.33 -9.38
CA ALA A 267 0.25 -28.71 -9.04
C ALA A 267 0.24 -28.17 -7.59
N GLU A 268 0.88 -28.85 -6.65
CA GLU A 268 1.03 -28.40 -5.26
C GLU A 268 1.96 -27.18 -5.16
N HIS A 269 3.11 -27.21 -5.83
CA HIS A 269 4.01 -26.05 -5.90
C HIS A 269 3.33 -24.83 -6.53
N LEU A 270 2.61 -25.01 -7.64
CA LEU A 270 1.82 -23.93 -8.25
C LEU A 270 0.73 -23.42 -7.31
N ALA A 271 0.09 -24.31 -6.52
CA ALA A 271 -0.89 -23.91 -5.51
C ALA A 271 -0.28 -23.11 -4.36
N LYS A 272 0.98 -23.35 -4.01
CA LYS A 272 1.71 -22.55 -3.03
C LYS A 272 2.03 -21.16 -3.60
N ILE A 273 2.60 -21.09 -4.80
CA ILE A 273 2.92 -19.83 -5.48
C ILE A 273 1.67 -18.95 -5.65
N ASP A 274 0.53 -19.54 -6.03
CA ASP A 274 -0.73 -18.79 -6.17
C ASP A 274 -1.22 -18.22 -4.83
N ARG A 275 -1.05 -18.97 -3.72
CA ARG A 275 -1.37 -18.46 -2.37
C ARG A 275 -0.46 -17.30 -1.98
N ASP A 276 0.84 -17.44 -2.22
CA ASP A 276 1.83 -16.42 -1.90
C ASP A 276 1.60 -15.15 -2.73
N MET A 277 1.31 -15.28 -4.04
CA MET A 277 0.98 -14.17 -4.93
C MET A 277 -0.30 -13.43 -4.48
N ARG A 278 -1.35 -14.16 -4.09
CA ARG A 278 -2.58 -13.53 -3.58
C ARG A 278 -2.35 -12.78 -2.27
N ALA A 279 -1.53 -13.32 -1.38
CA ALA A 279 -1.15 -12.63 -0.14
C ALA A 279 -0.40 -11.34 -0.45
N LEU A 280 0.56 -11.40 -1.39
CA LEU A 280 1.32 -10.23 -1.83
C LEU A 280 0.44 -9.17 -2.51
N GLU A 281 -0.46 -9.56 -3.40
CA GLU A 281 -1.42 -8.64 -4.03
C GLU A 281 -2.33 -7.97 -2.99
N HIS A 282 -2.76 -8.72 -1.98
CA HIS A 282 -3.56 -8.17 -0.88
C HIS A 282 -2.77 -7.14 -0.08
N GLU A 283 -1.52 -7.45 0.26
CA GLU A 283 -0.62 -6.56 0.99
C GLU A 283 -0.31 -5.29 0.19
N GLN A 284 0.00 -5.41 -1.11
CA GLN A 284 0.19 -4.26 -1.99
C GLN A 284 -1.05 -3.37 -2.05
N ARG A 285 -2.24 -3.95 -2.09
CA ARG A 285 -3.49 -3.18 -2.13
C ARG A 285 -3.76 -2.44 -0.83
N LEU A 286 -3.40 -3.02 0.32
CA LEU A 286 -3.44 -2.34 1.61
C LEU A 286 -2.44 -1.19 1.64
N ALA A 287 -1.21 -1.41 1.18
CA ALA A 287 -0.18 -0.39 1.12
C ALA A 287 -0.56 0.81 0.22
N ILE A 288 -1.17 0.56 -0.94
CA ILE A 288 -1.68 1.63 -1.82
C ILE A 288 -2.74 2.46 -1.11
N LYS A 289 -3.72 1.82 -0.46
CA LYS A 289 -4.76 2.53 0.30
C LYS A 289 -4.19 3.34 1.45
N GLU A 290 -3.22 2.79 2.18
CA GLU A 290 -2.56 3.48 3.28
C GLU A 290 -1.80 4.71 2.79
N ARG A 291 -1.13 4.60 1.64
CA ARG A 291 -0.47 5.72 0.97
C ARG A 291 -1.45 6.81 0.52
N GLU A 292 -2.57 6.45 -0.09
CA GLU A 292 -3.62 7.40 -0.46
C GLU A 292 -4.19 8.15 0.77
N LEU A 293 -4.37 7.45 1.88
CA LEU A 293 -4.82 8.03 3.15
C LEU A 293 -3.79 9.01 3.73
N LEU A 294 -2.50 8.66 3.68
CA LEU A 294 -1.39 9.51 4.09
C LEU A 294 -1.31 10.78 3.23
N GLU A 295 -1.36 10.64 1.90
CA GLU A 295 -1.33 11.79 0.98
C GLU A 295 -2.54 12.73 1.23
N ALA A 296 -3.74 12.18 1.43
CA ALA A 296 -4.91 12.97 1.78
C ALA A 296 -4.77 13.67 3.16
N ALA A 297 -4.11 13.03 4.13
CA ALA A 297 -3.84 13.62 5.44
C ALA A 297 -2.80 14.75 5.34
N GLU A 298 -1.73 14.58 4.57
CA GLU A 298 -0.72 15.62 4.33
C GLU A 298 -1.33 16.86 3.69
N VAL A 299 -2.17 16.68 2.65
CA VAL A 299 -2.86 17.80 1.99
C VAL A 299 -3.74 18.56 2.99
N ARG A 300 -4.52 17.86 3.83
CA ARG A 300 -5.33 18.48 4.88
C ARG A 300 -4.49 19.23 5.90
N MET A 301 -3.34 18.68 6.28
CA MET A 301 -2.44 19.30 7.26
C MET A 301 -1.81 20.57 6.70
N ARG A 302 -1.37 20.56 5.43
CA ARG A 302 -0.88 21.76 4.74
C ARG A 302 -1.94 22.85 4.65
N GLN A 303 -3.17 22.50 4.26
CA GLN A 303 -4.29 23.44 4.22
C GLN A 303 -4.57 24.07 5.60
N ARG A 304 -4.47 23.27 6.66
CA ARG A 304 -4.63 23.77 8.04
C ARG A 304 -3.50 24.70 8.45
N ASP A 305 -2.25 24.37 8.14
CA ASP A 305 -1.09 25.22 8.44
C ASP A 305 -1.15 26.55 7.68
N ASP A 306 -1.53 26.53 6.40
CA ASP A 306 -1.70 27.75 5.61
C ASP A 306 -2.84 28.63 6.18
N ALA A 307 -3.95 28.02 6.61
CA ALA A 307 -5.04 28.74 7.26
C ALA A 307 -4.63 29.34 8.61
N LEU A 308 -3.79 28.65 9.39
CA LEU A 308 -3.24 29.17 10.64
C LEU A 308 -2.30 30.35 10.40
N ARG A 309 -1.41 30.25 9.40
CA ARG A 309 -0.51 31.35 9.03
C ARG A 309 -1.27 32.59 8.60
N GLN A 310 -2.30 32.44 7.77
CA GLN A 310 -3.17 33.55 7.37
C GLN A 310 -3.89 34.19 8.58
N ARG A 311 -4.32 33.38 9.55
CA ARG A 311 -4.92 33.88 10.80
C ARG A 311 -3.90 34.64 11.66
N GLU A 312 -2.68 34.13 11.79
CA GLU A 312 -1.61 34.82 12.54
C GLU A 312 -1.23 36.14 11.88
N GLU A 313 -1.08 36.17 10.55
CA GLU A 313 -0.76 37.40 9.82
C GLU A 313 -1.86 38.45 9.95
N THR A 314 -3.12 38.05 9.80
CA THR A 314 -4.26 38.95 9.97
C THR A 314 -4.38 39.46 11.41
N PHE A 315 -4.16 38.60 12.40
CA PHE A 315 -4.16 38.99 13.81
C PHE A 315 -3.02 39.96 14.13
N ARG A 316 -1.80 39.65 13.69
CA ARG A 316 -0.62 40.50 13.86
C ARG A 316 -0.79 41.86 13.20
N ARG A 317 -1.41 41.91 12.01
CA ARG A 317 -1.73 43.16 11.33
C ARG A 317 -2.71 44.01 12.14
N ARG A 318 -3.81 43.42 12.64
CA ARG A 318 -4.77 44.13 13.50
C ARG A 318 -4.11 44.65 14.77
N LEU A 319 -3.27 43.84 15.42
CA LEU A 319 -2.55 44.23 16.63
C LEU A 319 -1.63 45.44 16.38
N ASN A 320 -0.90 45.44 15.26
CA ASN A 320 -0.05 46.57 14.86
C ASN A 320 -0.88 47.83 14.57
N GLU A 321 -2.00 47.70 13.85
CA GLU A 321 -2.89 48.83 13.57
C GLU A 321 -3.45 49.44 14.87
N GLU A 322 -3.83 48.59 15.83
CA GLU A 322 -4.34 49.01 17.13
C GLU A 322 -3.25 49.68 17.99
N LEU A 323 -2.04 49.12 18.02
CA LEU A 323 -0.88 49.72 18.68
C LEU A 323 -0.55 51.10 18.09
N GLU A 324 -0.58 51.25 16.76
CA GLU A 324 -0.38 52.53 16.09
C GLU A 324 -1.47 53.55 16.43
N THR A 325 -2.72 53.13 16.58
CA THR A 325 -3.79 54.04 17.06
C THR A 325 -3.56 54.48 18.50
N GLN A 326 -3.20 53.56 19.40
CA GLN A 326 -2.91 53.91 20.80
C GLN A 326 -1.69 54.83 20.92
N LEU A 327 -0.61 54.57 20.18
CA LEU A 327 0.57 55.44 20.16
C LEU A 327 0.26 56.84 19.62
N ARG A 328 -0.59 56.95 18.61
CA ARG A 328 -1.06 58.27 18.12
C ARG A 328 -1.89 59.00 19.15
N GLN A 329 -2.75 58.29 19.87
CA GLN A 329 -3.58 58.88 20.92
C GLN A 329 -2.72 59.34 22.12
N ALA A 330 -1.79 58.51 22.59
CA ALA A 330 -0.84 58.87 23.64
C ALA A 330 0.03 60.08 23.24
N ARG A 331 0.48 60.17 21.98
CA ARG A 331 1.20 61.37 21.49
C ARG A 331 0.35 62.64 21.55
N ARG A 332 -0.92 62.57 21.15
CA ARG A 332 -1.84 63.72 21.25
C ARG A 332 -2.05 64.14 22.71
N GLU A 333 -2.24 63.18 23.61
CA GLU A 333 -2.38 63.47 25.04
C GLU A 333 -1.12 64.14 25.62
N ILE A 334 0.07 63.70 25.22
CA ILE A 334 1.34 64.34 25.61
C ILE A 334 1.42 65.77 25.06
N ASP A 335 1.08 65.98 23.78
CA ASP A 335 1.10 67.30 23.15
C ASP A 335 0.12 68.26 23.84
N ASP A 336 -1.09 67.82 24.16
CA ASP A 336 -2.11 68.59 24.90
C ASP A 336 -1.61 69.00 26.30
N VAL A 337 -0.96 68.07 27.02
CA VAL A 337 -0.37 68.35 28.34
C VAL A 337 0.76 69.37 28.24
N ILE A 338 1.62 69.27 27.21
CA ILE A 338 2.70 70.24 26.95
C ILE A 338 2.10 71.61 26.62
N GLU A 339 1.02 71.67 25.85
CA GLU A 339 0.34 72.92 25.51
C GLU A 339 -0.31 73.57 26.74
N GLN A 340 -0.97 72.78 27.59
CA GLN A 340 -1.51 73.26 28.87
C GLN A 340 -0.44 73.75 29.83
N LEU A 341 0.72 73.06 29.89
CA LEU A 341 1.87 73.51 30.66
C LEU A 341 2.41 74.83 30.14
N LYS A 342 2.59 74.98 28.82
CA LYS A 342 3.00 76.26 28.22
C LYS A 342 2.02 77.39 28.54
N ALA A 343 0.71 77.14 28.42
CA ALA A 343 -0.35 78.11 28.73
C ALA A 343 -0.37 78.52 30.22
N LYS A 344 -0.17 77.56 31.14
CA LYS A 344 -0.01 77.86 32.57
C LYS A 344 1.27 78.63 32.86
N THR A 345 2.37 78.31 32.17
CA THR A 345 3.65 79.02 32.35
C THR A 345 3.56 80.47 31.86
N THR A 346 2.86 80.72 30.75
CA THR A 346 2.58 82.09 30.27
C THR A 346 1.63 82.84 31.21
N ALA A 347 0.60 82.18 31.76
CA ALA A 347 -0.28 82.79 32.75
C ALA A 347 0.43 83.12 34.08
N ILE A 348 1.38 82.29 34.51
CA ILE A 348 2.25 82.54 35.67
C ILE A 348 3.24 83.69 35.38
N ALA A 349 3.77 83.77 34.16
CA ALA A 349 4.62 84.89 33.74
C ALA A 349 3.84 86.23 33.67
N GLU A 350 2.57 86.21 33.24
CA GLU A 350 1.69 87.39 33.21
C GLU A 350 1.23 87.83 34.61
N THR A 351 1.07 86.89 35.56
CA THR A 351 0.75 87.21 36.96
C THR A 351 1.99 87.66 37.75
N ALA A 352 3.17 87.09 37.48
CA ALA A 352 4.44 87.56 38.06
C ALA A 352 4.84 88.96 37.56
N GLY A 353 4.45 89.34 36.33
CA GLY A 353 4.67 90.67 35.77
C GLY A 353 3.86 91.81 36.41
N ARG A 354 2.85 91.50 37.25
CA ARG A 354 1.97 92.51 37.87
C ARG A 354 2.11 92.69 39.39
N GLN A 355 3.04 91.99 40.04
CA GLN A 355 3.38 92.22 41.45
C GLN A 355 4.89 92.20 41.68
N ALA A 356 5.56 93.24 41.18
CA ALA A 356 6.91 93.60 41.61
C ALA A 356 6.85 94.65 42.73
N ALA A 357 6.35 94.25 43.90
CA ALA A 357 6.58 94.97 45.15
C ALA A 357 6.30 94.03 46.34
N ALA A 358 7.39 93.61 46.97
CA ALA A 358 7.48 93.02 48.31
C ALA A 358 6.78 91.66 48.54
N VAL A 359 7.50 90.55 48.36
CA VAL A 359 7.47 89.42 49.32
C VAL A 359 8.84 88.70 49.38
N SER A 360 9.26 88.53 50.62
CA SER A 360 10.17 87.57 51.26
C SER A 360 10.61 86.29 50.51
N THR A 361 11.86 85.91 50.77
CA THR A 361 12.63 84.70 50.39
C THR A 361 12.09 83.38 50.96
N GLY A 362 10.81 83.04 50.75
CA GLY A 362 10.19 81.82 51.28
C GLY A 362 9.50 80.88 50.28
N ASP A 363 8.96 81.40 49.17
CA ASP A 363 7.96 80.67 48.35
C ASP A 363 8.46 80.16 47.00
N THR A 364 9.76 80.29 46.69
CA THR A 364 10.34 79.70 45.46
C THR A 364 10.65 78.20 45.58
N GLY A 365 10.54 77.63 46.78
CA GLY A 365 10.77 76.20 47.05
C GLY A 365 9.55 75.31 46.82
N THR A 366 8.35 75.82 47.14
CA THR A 366 7.09 75.06 47.06
C THR A 366 6.63 74.89 45.61
N ALA A 367 6.72 75.93 44.77
CA ALA A 367 6.35 75.83 43.36
C ALA A 367 7.26 74.87 42.54
N ARG A 368 8.54 74.76 42.91
CA ARG A 368 9.49 73.80 42.28
C ARG A 368 9.28 72.37 42.78
N SER A 369 8.89 72.20 44.04
CA SER A 369 8.52 70.91 44.63
C SER A 369 7.23 70.36 44.03
N ASP A 370 6.21 71.20 43.89
CA ASP A 370 4.90 70.79 43.35
C ASP A 370 4.98 70.46 41.85
N ALA A 371 5.80 71.20 41.09
CA ALA A 371 6.07 70.88 39.69
C ALA A 371 6.84 69.54 39.54
N ARG A 372 7.77 69.22 40.46
CA ARG A 372 8.50 67.94 40.46
C ARG A 372 7.60 66.77 40.86
N ALA A 373 6.74 66.97 41.86
CA ALA A 373 5.76 65.99 42.30
C ALA A 373 4.71 65.71 41.20
N ALA A 374 4.27 66.72 40.46
CA ALA A 374 3.34 66.53 39.34
C ALA A 374 3.97 65.74 38.17
N VAL A 375 5.24 66.02 37.84
CA VAL A 375 5.99 65.28 36.80
C VAL A 375 6.27 63.84 37.23
N GLU A 376 6.55 63.60 38.51
CA GLU A 376 6.78 62.26 39.08
C GLU A 376 5.48 61.43 39.13
N THR A 377 4.35 62.08 39.39
CA THR A 377 3.02 61.42 39.37
C THR A 377 2.60 61.02 37.95
N ILE A 378 2.95 61.81 36.94
CA ILE A 378 2.69 61.49 35.53
C ILE A 378 3.65 60.39 35.05
N ALA A 379 4.94 60.48 35.38
CA ALA A 379 5.93 59.44 35.05
C ALA A 379 5.53 58.07 35.64
N ARG A 380 4.99 58.05 36.85
CA ARG A 380 4.51 56.82 37.51
C ARG A 380 3.25 56.24 36.86
N LYS A 381 2.44 57.06 36.17
CA LYS A 381 1.27 56.63 35.39
C LYS A 381 1.64 56.00 34.04
N PHE A 382 2.84 56.28 33.51
CA PHE A 382 3.35 55.77 32.23
C PHE A 382 4.39 54.64 32.37
N LEU A 383 4.90 54.37 33.58
CA LEU A 383 5.93 53.35 33.86
C LEU A 383 5.44 52.10 34.60
N GLU A 384 4.14 51.93 34.82
CA GLU A 384 3.60 50.65 35.29
C GLU A 384 3.29 49.75 34.07
N PRO A 385 3.98 48.61 33.90
CA PRO A 385 3.52 47.62 32.94
C PRO A 385 2.18 47.09 33.44
N GLU A 386 1.15 47.13 32.60
CA GLU A 386 -0.08 46.40 32.86
C GLU A 386 0.27 44.94 33.13
N ALA A 387 0.11 44.53 34.39
CA ALA A 387 0.10 43.15 34.78
C ALA A 387 -1.04 42.48 34.03
N GLY A 388 -0.70 41.58 33.11
CA GLY A 388 -1.67 40.72 32.44
C GLY A 388 -2.60 40.03 33.44
N PRO A 389 -3.78 39.58 32.99
CA PRO A 389 -4.87 39.16 33.86
C PRO A 389 -4.39 38.08 34.84
N LYS A 390 -4.45 38.44 36.13
CA LYS A 390 -4.30 37.51 37.25
C LYS A 390 -5.38 36.44 37.12
N GLY A 391 -4.95 35.24 36.73
CA GLY A 391 -5.74 34.03 36.94
C GLY A 391 -6.16 33.93 38.41
N GLU A 392 -7.37 33.41 38.60
CA GLU A 392 -8.16 33.39 39.82
C GLU A 392 -7.41 32.99 41.10
N ALA A 393 -7.93 33.53 42.20
CA ALA A 393 -7.41 33.46 43.56
C ALA A 393 -7.22 32.01 44.10
N PRO A 394 -6.35 31.83 45.11
CA PRO A 394 -5.86 30.52 45.53
C PRO A 394 -6.86 29.76 46.42
N ILE A 395 -7.14 28.51 46.06
CA ILE A 395 -7.78 27.53 46.94
C ILE A 395 -6.69 26.85 47.76
N VAL A 396 -6.92 26.84 49.07
CA VAL A 396 -6.07 26.38 50.17
C VAL A 396 -5.67 24.90 50.00
N ALA A 397 -4.37 24.58 50.05
CA ALA A 397 -3.87 23.21 50.20
C ALA A 397 -3.16 23.06 51.55
N ALA A 398 -3.83 22.40 52.50
CA ALA A 398 -3.31 22.07 53.81
C ALA A 398 -2.85 20.60 53.86
N ARG A 399 -1.83 20.21 53.07
CA ARG A 399 -1.02 19.00 53.33
C ARG A 399 0.23 18.92 52.47
N LEU A 400 1.31 18.38 53.05
CA LEU A 400 2.47 17.92 52.27
C LEU A 400 2.10 16.63 51.51
N PRO A 401 2.52 16.48 50.22
CA PRO A 401 2.24 15.29 49.43
C PRO A 401 2.98 14.07 49.99
N ALA A 402 2.26 12.95 50.11
CA ALA A 402 2.79 11.67 50.57
C ALA A 402 3.00 10.69 49.39
N PRO A 403 3.85 9.65 49.53
CA PRO A 403 3.97 8.60 48.53
C PRO A 403 2.61 7.95 48.24
N GLY A 404 2.21 7.92 46.97
CA GLY A 404 0.91 7.42 46.50
C GLY A 404 -0.10 8.49 46.10
N ASP A 405 0.13 9.76 46.44
CA ASP A 405 -0.78 10.86 46.06
C ASP A 405 -0.69 11.16 44.55
N ARG A 406 -1.85 11.45 43.93
CA ARG A 406 -1.91 12.00 42.58
C ARG A 406 -1.65 13.50 42.64
N VAL A 407 -0.61 13.93 41.95
CA VAL A 407 -0.20 15.33 41.88
C VAL A 407 -0.13 15.78 40.42
N VAL A 408 -0.42 17.06 40.19
CA VAL A 408 -0.16 17.73 38.92
C VAL A 408 1.09 18.58 39.07
N VAL A 409 2.01 18.44 38.12
CA VAL A 409 3.24 19.24 38.05
C VAL A 409 2.92 20.60 37.46
N GLY A 410 2.89 21.62 38.33
CA GLY A 410 2.73 23.03 38.00
C GLY A 410 3.85 23.50 37.08
N GLY A 411 3.47 23.86 35.85
CA GLY A 411 4.38 24.21 34.76
C GLY A 411 4.22 23.32 33.53
N LEU A 412 3.83 22.05 33.71
CA LEU A 412 3.66 21.09 32.61
C LEU A 412 2.23 20.54 32.48
N GLY A 413 1.39 20.69 33.51
CA GLY A 413 0.00 20.20 33.48
C GLY A 413 -0.12 18.67 33.40
N LEU A 414 0.97 17.95 33.71
CA LEU A 414 1.03 16.50 33.67
C LEU A 414 0.59 15.91 35.01
N GLU A 415 -0.32 14.95 34.95
CA GLU A 415 -0.70 14.12 36.10
C GLU A 415 0.39 13.09 36.38
N ALA A 416 0.78 13.00 37.64
CA ALA A 416 1.82 12.09 38.10
C ALA A 416 1.47 11.49 39.46
N VAL A 417 2.01 10.31 39.76
CA VAL A 417 1.88 9.67 41.08
C VAL A 417 3.20 9.83 41.83
N VAL A 418 3.15 10.30 43.07
CA VAL A 418 4.35 10.41 43.92
C VAL A 418 4.84 9.01 44.27
N THR A 419 6.05 8.65 43.85
CA THR A 419 6.66 7.35 44.17
C THR A 419 7.51 7.41 45.44
N SER A 420 8.21 8.52 45.68
CA SER A 420 8.94 8.78 46.92
C SER A 420 9.20 10.28 47.11
N VAL A 421 9.35 10.73 48.35
CA VAL A 421 9.65 12.13 48.70
C VAL A 421 10.93 12.15 49.53
N HIS A 422 11.93 12.91 49.07
CA HIS A 422 13.23 13.04 49.73
C HIS A 422 13.66 14.52 49.72
N ASP A 423 13.91 15.09 50.90
CA ASP A 423 14.50 16.42 51.16
C ASP A 423 14.18 17.49 50.11
N GLY A 424 12.92 17.93 50.06
CA GLY A 424 12.49 19.05 49.20
C GLY A 424 12.21 18.69 47.73
N THR A 425 12.46 17.44 47.33
CA THR A 425 12.18 16.92 45.99
C THR A 425 11.32 15.66 46.05
N ALA A 426 10.49 15.44 45.03
CA ALA A 426 9.68 14.24 44.89
C ALA A 426 9.98 13.55 43.56
N ASP A 427 10.12 12.23 43.61
CA ASP A 427 10.19 11.39 42.42
C ASP A 427 8.78 10.99 42.01
N LEU A 428 8.43 11.29 40.77
CA LEU A 428 7.10 11.15 40.19
C LEU A 428 7.10 10.09 39.08
N ASP A 429 6.04 9.30 39.01
CA ASP A 429 5.74 8.45 37.87
C ASP A 429 4.70 9.13 36.97
N VAL A 430 5.14 9.49 35.75
CA VAL A 430 4.29 10.03 34.68
C VAL A 430 4.14 8.94 33.62
N ARG A 431 3.03 8.19 33.68
CA ARG A 431 2.68 7.14 32.68
C ARG A 431 3.83 6.15 32.39
N GLY A 432 4.58 5.72 33.42
CA GLY A 432 5.67 4.76 33.33
C GLY A 432 7.07 5.37 33.16
N LYS A 433 7.20 6.71 33.20
CA LYS A 433 8.48 7.42 33.15
C LYS A 433 8.74 8.14 34.47
N ARG A 434 9.93 7.93 35.05
CA ARG A 434 10.37 8.58 36.28
C ARG A 434 10.82 10.02 36.01
N MET A 435 10.28 10.97 36.77
CA MET A 435 10.60 12.40 36.68
C MET A 435 10.81 12.98 38.09
N ARG A 436 11.78 13.87 38.27
CA ARG A 436 12.03 14.54 39.55
C ARG A 436 11.51 15.97 39.50
N ALA A 437 10.70 16.36 40.48
CA ALA A 437 10.15 17.71 40.59
C ALA A 437 10.26 18.23 42.03
N SER A 438 10.31 19.56 42.19
CA SER A 438 10.29 20.18 43.52
C SER A 438 8.91 20.06 44.13
N ILE A 439 8.82 19.81 45.44
CA ILE A 439 7.54 19.72 46.18
C ILE A 439 6.70 21.00 46.01
N ARG A 440 7.35 22.15 45.77
CA ARG A 440 6.68 23.45 45.56
C ARG A 440 5.90 23.53 44.24
N ASP A 441 6.29 22.72 43.26
CA ASP A 441 5.68 22.69 41.93
C ASP A 441 4.57 21.63 41.85
N LEU A 442 4.22 20.97 42.96
CA LEU A 442 3.22 19.90 42.98
C LEU A 442 1.90 20.40 43.54
N ARG A 443 0.81 20.07 42.85
CA ARG A 443 -0.56 20.31 43.32
C ARG A 443 -1.27 18.98 43.50
N ILE A 444 -1.77 18.69 44.70
CA ILE A 444 -2.54 17.47 44.99
C ILE A 444 -3.90 17.57 44.28
N VAL A 445 -4.30 16.49 43.60
CA VAL A 445 -5.65 16.36 43.03
C VAL A 445 -6.49 15.51 43.98
N ASP A 446 -7.36 16.15 44.76
CA ASP A 446 -8.32 15.44 45.61
C ASP A 446 -9.45 14.88 44.75
N GLY A 447 -9.39 13.57 44.48
CA GLY A 447 -10.40 12.87 43.70
C GLY A 447 -10.14 11.38 43.58
N GLY A 448 -10.70 10.60 44.51
CA GLY A 448 -10.98 9.16 44.36
C GLY A 448 -9.81 8.20 44.61
N ALA A 449 -9.99 7.32 45.60
CA ALA A 449 -9.07 6.22 45.92
C ALA A 449 -8.76 5.35 44.68
N PRO A 450 -7.51 4.89 44.47
CA PRO A 450 -7.19 3.98 43.38
C PRO A 450 -7.58 2.55 43.73
N THR A 451 -8.43 1.94 42.91
CA THR A 451 -8.53 0.48 42.78
C THR A 451 -7.24 -0.03 42.14
N ALA A 452 -6.51 -0.89 42.87
CA ALA A 452 -5.32 -1.55 42.37
C ALA A 452 -5.67 -2.47 41.19
N PRO A 453 -5.00 -2.36 40.03
CA PRO A 453 -4.97 -3.46 39.08
C PRO A 453 -4.08 -4.58 39.64
N ALA A 454 -4.57 -5.81 39.58
CA ALA A 454 -3.83 -7.00 39.98
C ALA A 454 -2.51 -7.11 39.20
N ARG A 455 -1.39 -7.05 39.91
CA ARG A 455 -0.07 -7.39 39.36
C ARG A 455 0.04 -8.92 39.33
N ILE A 456 0.03 -9.49 38.14
CA ILE A 456 0.58 -10.83 37.92
C ILE A 456 2.09 -10.68 37.97
N ASN A 457 2.71 -11.13 39.07
CA ASN A 457 4.16 -11.21 39.18
C ASN A 457 4.64 -12.40 38.34
N VAL A 458 5.15 -12.13 37.13
CA VAL A 458 6.06 -13.07 36.46
C VAL A 458 7.46 -12.72 36.94
N ASN A 459 7.96 -13.51 37.90
CA ASN A 459 9.37 -13.48 38.29
C ASN A 459 10.18 -14.02 37.10
N VAL A 460 10.91 -13.13 36.41
CA VAL A 460 11.99 -13.54 35.51
C VAL A 460 13.28 -13.41 36.31
N GLU A 461 13.67 -14.52 36.91
CA GLU A 461 14.97 -14.72 37.51
C GLU A 461 15.99 -14.82 36.36
N LEU A 462 16.74 -13.73 36.14
CA LEU A 462 17.83 -13.68 35.16
C LEU A 462 19.01 -14.49 35.71
N GLN A 463 19.02 -15.79 35.44
CA GLN A 463 20.24 -16.59 35.47
C GLN A 463 21.06 -16.31 34.20
N PRO A 464 22.40 -16.24 34.29
CA PRO A 464 23.24 -16.13 33.10
C PRO A 464 23.06 -17.41 32.27
N ARG A 465 22.58 -17.27 31.03
CA ARG A 465 22.49 -18.38 30.09
C ARG A 465 23.90 -18.77 29.65
N ASP A 466 24.40 -19.89 30.19
CA ASP A 466 25.23 -20.77 29.38
C ASP A 466 24.38 -21.21 28.18
N ALA A 467 24.92 -21.07 26.97
CA ALA A 467 24.23 -21.40 25.74
C ALA A 467 23.82 -22.88 25.76
N THR A 468 22.53 -23.16 25.94
CA THR A 468 21.96 -24.47 25.66
C THR A 468 22.23 -24.80 24.20
N PRO A 469 23.01 -25.85 23.87
CA PRO A 469 23.25 -26.24 22.49
C PRO A 469 21.92 -26.64 21.84
N ALA A 470 21.69 -26.26 20.59
CA ALA A 470 20.53 -26.77 19.87
C ALA A 470 20.73 -28.25 19.53
N ASP A 471 19.75 -29.06 19.90
CA ASP A 471 19.72 -30.49 19.65
C ASP A 471 18.81 -30.79 18.44
N LEU A 472 19.36 -31.43 17.41
CA LEU A 472 18.60 -32.02 16.31
C LEU A 472 18.43 -33.52 16.54
N ASN A 473 17.18 -33.97 16.70
CA ASN A 473 16.85 -35.38 16.81
C ASN A 473 16.48 -35.97 15.44
N VAL A 474 17.27 -36.94 14.97
CA VAL A 474 17.06 -37.67 13.72
C VAL A 474 16.74 -39.16 13.94
N ILE A 475 16.45 -39.56 15.18
CA ILE A 475 16.04 -40.94 15.49
C ILE A 475 14.74 -41.26 14.73
N GLY A 476 14.75 -42.38 14.00
CA GLY A 476 13.60 -42.86 13.22
C GLY A 476 13.49 -42.29 11.80
N CYS A 477 14.40 -41.40 11.39
CA CYS A 477 14.47 -40.92 10.01
C CYS A 477 15.22 -41.93 9.11
N THR A 478 14.91 -41.93 7.81
CA THR A 478 15.77 -42.59 6.81
C THR A 478 17.08 -41.81 6.64
N VAL A 479 18.10 -42.44 6.02
CA VAL A 479 19.43 -41.81 5.85
C VAL A 479 19.35 -40.50 5.07
N ASP A 480 18.58 -40.48 3.98
CA ASP A 480 18.46 -39.29 3.10
C ASP A 480 17.70 -38.15 3.81
N GLU A 481 16.64 -38.48 4.55
CA GLU A 481 15.89 -37.50 5.35
C GLU A 481 16.74 -36.91 6.48
N ALA A 482 17.58 -37.74 7.12
CA ALA A 482 18.46 -37.29 8.20
C ALA A 482 19.53 -36.31 7.68
N ILE A 483 20.08 -36.55 6.49
CA ILE A 483 21.05 -35.63 5.86
C ILE A 483 20.38 -34.31 5.49
N ALA A 484 19.23 -34.34 4.83
CA ALA A 484 18.52 -33.12 4.43
C ALA A 484 18.08 -32.27 5.64
N ARG A 485 17.69 -32.91 6.76
CA ARG A 485 17.41 -32.21 8.02
C ARG A 485 18.67 -31.66 8.67
N ALA A 486 19.78 -32.39 8.61
CA ALA A 486 21.05 -31.93 9.17
C ALA A 486 21.59 -30.70 8.42
N GLU A 487 21.48 -30.68 7.09
CA GLU A 487 21.88 -29.53 6.26
C GLU A 487 21.11 -28.26 6.63
N ARG A 488 19.77 -28.33 6.63
CA ARG A 488 18.92 -27.20 7.02
C ARG A 488 19.21 -26.71 8.43
N PHE A 489 19.46 -27.64 9.35
CA PHE A 489 19.74 -27.31 10.74
C PHE A 489 21.08 -26.59 10.92
N LEU A 490 22.11 -26.95 10.15
CA LEU A 490 23.39 -26.24 10.16
C LEU A 490 23.23 -24.79 9.66
N ASP A 491 22.42 -24.57 8.63
CA ASP A 491 22.13 -23.24 8.10
C ASP A 491 21.36 -22.38 9.12
N GLU A 492 20.35 -22.95 9.80
CA GLU A 492 19.59 -22.28 10.85
C GLU A 492 20.46 -21.94 12.09
N SER A 493 21.39 -22.83 12.46
CA SER A 493 22.29 -22.61 13.58
C SER A 493 23.31 -21.50 13.33
N LEU A 494 23.75 -21.31 12.08
CA LEU A 494 24.58 -20.16 11.69
C LEU A 494 23.81 -18.84 11.78
N LEU A 495 22.54 -18.82 11.37
CA LEU A 495 21.68 -17.64 11.47
C LEU A 495 21.38 -17.23 12.92
N THR A 496 21.48 -18.17 13.86
CA THR A 496 21.19 -17.94 15.29
C THR A 496 22.44 -17.79 16.15
N ASP A 497 23.63 -17.64 15.54
CA ASP A 497 24.95 -17.49 16.18
C ASP A 497 25.27 -18.63 17.17
N GLN A 498 24.76 -19.83 16.89
CA GLN A 498 24.99 -21.00 17.73
C GLN A 498 26.26 -21.73 17.30
N ARG A 499 27.30 -21.60 18.11
CA ARG A 499 28.63 -22.15 17.80
C ARG A 499 28.74 -23.67 17.97
N VAL A 500 27.89 -24.27 18.81
CA VAL A 500 27.92 -25.69 19.14
C VAL A 500 26.52 -26.28 18.99
N VAL A 501 26.42 -27.32 18.16
CA VAL A 501 25.17 -28.01 17.85
C VAL A 501 25.31 -29.51 18.05
N ARG A 502 24.19 -30.20 18.30
CA ARG A 502 24.20 -31.62 18.66
C ARG A 502 23.24 -32.40 17.80
N PHE A 503 23.72 -33.52 17.25
CA PHE A 503 22.94 -34.44 16.43
C PHE A 503 22.67 -35.73 17.19
N ILE A 504 21.41 -35.99 17.50
CA ILE A 504 20.96 -37.18 18.21
C ILE A 504 20.50 -38.21 17.16
N HIS A 505 21.31 -39.24 16.95
CA HIS A 505 21.05 -40.31 15.97
C HIS A 505 20.80 -41.69 16.62
N GLY A 506 21.00 -41.81 17.94
CA GLY A 506 20.75 -43.04 18.71
C GLY A 506 21.80 -44.14 18.49
N TYR A 507 21.62 -45.27 19.21
CA TYR A 507 22.52 -46.44 19.25
C TYR A 507 22.13 -47.58 18.30
N GLY A 508 21.36 -47.30 17.24
CA GLY A 508 20.83 -48.33 16.33
C GLY A 508 21.93 -49.09 15.54
N THR A 509 21.64 -49.49 14.31
CA THR A 509 22.58 -50.23 13.42
C THR A 509 23.84 -49.45 13.02
N GLY A 510 24.04 -48.23 13.52
CA GLY A 510 25.17 -47.35 13.21
C GLY A 510 25.12 -46.72 11.82
N GLN A 511 24.07 -46.98 11.03
CA GLN A 511 23.92 -46.42 9.67
C GLN A 511 23.78 -44.90 9.69
N LEU A 512 22.87 -44.35 10.51
CA LEU A 512 22.69 -42.90 10.67
C LEU A 512 23.97 -42.22 11.18
N LYS A 513 24.68 -42.86 12.11
CA LYS A 513 25.97 -42.35 12.62
C LYS A 513 26.99 -42.24 11.48
N ARG A 514 27.17 -43.30 10.68
CA ARG A 514 28.14 -43.31 9.57
C ARG A 514 27.78 -42.28 8.49
N ALA A 515 26.50 -42.19 8.13
CA ALA A 515 26.03 -41.23 7.14
C ALA A 515 26.22 -39.77 7.59
N LEU A 516 25.81 -39.43 8.83
CA LEU A 516 26.04 -38.10 9.40
C LEU A 516 27.53 -37.78 9.54
N THR A 517 28.35 -38.75 9.96
CA THR A 517 29.80 -38.54 10.07
C THR A 517 30.42 -38.25 8.70
N GLY A 518 30.02 -38.98 7.65
CA GLY A 518 30.47 -38.73 6.29
C GLY A 518 30.04 -37.37 5.75
N PHE A 519 28.79 -36.98 6.02
CA PHE A 519 28.25 -35.67 5.67
C PHE A 519 28.99 -34.53 6.38
N LEU A 520 29.15 -34.61 7.71
CA LEU A 520 29.81 -33.59 8.52
C LEU A 520 31.31 -33.43 8.21
N GLN A 521 31.99 -34.50 7.74
CA GLN A 521 33.38 -34.41 7.29
C GLN A 521 33.56 -33.59 6.01
N GLN A 522 32.57 -33.61 5.11
CA GLN A 522 32.64 -32.91 3.83
C GLN A 522 32.06 -31.50 3.89
N HIS A 523 31.34 -31.16 4.96
CA HIS A 523 30.61 -29.90 5.03
C HIS A 523 31.53 -28.71 5.37
N PRO A 524 31.51 -27.62 4.57
CA PRO A 524 32.45 -26.50 4.70
C PRO A 524 32.31 -25.73 6.03
N LEU A 525 31.09 -25.72 6.60
CA LEU A 525 30.73 -24.98 7.82
C LEU A 525 31.15 -25.67 9.13
N VAL A 526 31.62 -26.92 9.07
CA VAL A 526 32.02 -27.68 10.27
C VAL A 526 33.50 -27.42 10.58
N ALA A 527 33.79 -26.96 11.80
CA ALA A 527 35.16 -26.76 12.30
C ALA A 527 35.72 -28.07 12.89
N ARG A 528 34.96 -28.70 13.79
CA ARG A 528 35.29 -30.00 14.39
C ARG A 528 34.02 -30.71 14.82
N PHE A 529 34.06 -32.04 14.86
CA PHE A 529 32.98 -32.84 15.42
C PHE A 529 33.56 -33.96 16.29
N ALA A 530 32.86 -34.29 17.38
CA ALA A 530 33.24 -35.33 18.32
C ALA A 530 32.00 -36.08 18.81
N THR A 531 32.20 -37.32 19.24
CA THR A 531 31.13 -38.04 19.96
C THR A 531 30.93 -37.40 21.34
N ALA A 532 29.69 -37.25 21.77
CA ALA A 532 29.38 -36.60 23.05
C ALA A 532 29.95 -37.40 24.25
N PRO A 533 30.28 -36.72 25.37
CA PRO A 533 30.65 -37.38 26.62
C PRO A 533 29.55 -38.34 27.12
N PRO A 534 29.89 -39.36 27.94
CA PRO A 534 28.91 -40.31 28.48
C PRO A 534 27.73 -39.65 29.22
N GLU A 535 28.00 -38.53 29.91
CA GLU A 535 27.00 -37.75 30.66
C GLU A 535 26.00 -37.01 29.77
N GLN A 536 26.28 -36.91 28.47
CA GLN A 536 25.46 -36.16 27.51
C GLN A 536 24.98 -37.04 26.33
N GLY A 537 24.72 -38.33 26.58
CA GLY A 537 24.16 -39.24 25.57
C GLY A 537 25.17 -40.10 24.82
N GLY A 538 26.47 -39.92 25.07
CA GLY A 538 27.54 -40.83 24.65
C GLY A 538 27.58 -41.13 23.15
N GLY A 539 27.77 -42.41 22.80
CA GLY A 539 27.93 -42.90 21.43
C GLY A 539 26.75 -42.68 20.47
N GLY A 540 25.59 -42.26 20.98
CA GLY A 540 24.37 -41.96 20.22
C GLY A 540 24.19 -40.49 19.85
N VAL A 541 25.12 -39.62 20.25
CA VAL A 541 25.09 -38.18 19.97
C VAL A 541 26.43 -37.72 19.40
N THR A 542 26.37 -36.93 18.33
CA THR A 542 27.53 -36.28 17.73
C THR A 542 27.44 -34.77 17.97
N VAL A 543 28.45 -34.20 18.63
CA VAL A 543 28.57 -32.77 18.88
C VAL A 543 29.41 -32.16 17.77
N VAL A 544 28.93 -31.06 17.19
CA VAL A 544 29.55 -30.37 16.05
C VAL A 544 29.77 -28.92 16.44
N GLU A 545 30.98 -28.43 16.18
CA GLU A 545 31.36 -27.04 16.34
C GLU A 545 31.50 -26.40 14.96
N LEU A 546 30.82 -25.27 14.78
CA LEU A 546 30.79 -24.54 13.52
C LEU A 546 31.97 -23.57 13.42
N LYS A 547 32.41 -23.25 12.19
CA LYS A 547 33.42 -22.22 11.95
C LYS A 547 32.82 -20.83 12.16
N GLU A 548 33.66 -19.90 12.64
CA GLU A 548 33.32 -18.47 12.72
C GLU A 548 33.12 -17.83 11.35
#